data_AF-A0A2C6L8U5-F1
#
_entry.id   AF-A0A2C6L8U5-F1
#
_cell.length_a   1.000
_cell.length_b   1.000
_cell.length_c   1.000
_cell.angle_alpha   90.00
_cell.angle_beta   90.00
_cell.angle_gamma   90.00
#
_symmetry.space_group_name_H-M   'P 1'
#
loop_
_entity.id
_entity.type
_entity.pdbx_description
1 polymer ?
#
loop_
_entity_poly.entity_id
_entity_poly.type
_entity_poly.pdbx_seq_one_letter_code
_entity_poly.pdbx_strand_id
1 'polypeptide(L)'
;MLGVNFFVYDADGFTRKYFREELKCELGPAIDVTVLVPHPPAAPVPPPTGYGTETDSMTSVKCIVPKQRIEQYKRSTELDGKCLRFLARLVEPLVPGQKERLFCIQYYLGDEEVMVTELSQRNVGVAGRKFLQRGKYVDDNGMHFKAEYFVLGAEVRINKHPFQIIDADRFTKTYLETGHVDKASSDLYLVLERLRDSMKERLTCLRDVFRRIDQDKNGVITADELKNSLLTVGYELSGEEEITLLNHFDTSQNQQVNYVEFCDALLNLELASPFKYSRNRPPLPRPTNSGCDPAFAQREKALQEADATRRAVREIASVLPATPTGTQDFEGVRPHVRGENGQHRAS
;
A
#
# COMPACT_ATOMS: atom_id res chain seq x y z
N MET A 1 -9.87 76.12 34.46
CA MET A 1 -9.23 74.88 33.98
C MET A 1 -7.84 74.78 34.59
N LEU A 2 -7.48 73.61 35.13
CA LEU A 2 -6.31 73.35 35.98
C LEU A 2 -4.96 73.31 35.20
N GLY A 3 -4.76 74.19 34.21
CA GLY A 3 -3.53 74.22 33.40
C GLY A 3 -3.36 73.07 32.39
N VAL A 4 -4.41 72.28 32.15
CA VAL A 4 -4.39 71.15 31.21
C VAL A 4 -5.22 71.50 29.97
N ASN A 5 -4.63 71.28 28.79
CA ASN A 5 -5.30 71.43 27.50
C ASN A 5 -6.01 70.13 27.13
N PHE A 6 -7.32 70.21 26.88
CA PHE A 6 -8.12 69.09 26.43
C PHE A 6 -8.43 69.23 24.95
N PHE A 7 -8.26 68.15 24.19
CA PHE A 7 -8.73 68.05 22.82
C PHE A 7 -10.06 67.29 22.81
N VAL A 8 -11.15 67.99 22.51
CA VAL A 8 -12.48 67.39 22.38
C VAL A 8 -12.60 66.79 20.99
N TYR A 9 -12.63 65.46 20.91
CA TYR A 9 -12.62 64.73 19.64
C TYR A 9 -14.01 64.22 19.21
N ASP A 10 -14.95 64.11 20.14
CA ASP A 10 -16.34 63.70 19.87
C ASP A 10 -17.33 64.36 20.84
N ALA A 11 -18.60 64.40 20.44
CA ALA A 11 -19.73 64.89 21.22
C ALA A 11 -20.93 63.95 21.04
N ASP A 12 -21.68 63.72 22.12
CA ASP A 12 -22.91 62.92 22.10
C ASP A 12 -23.93 63.48 21.07
N GLY A 13 -24.76 62.60 20.50
CA GLY A 13 -25.88 62.97 19.63
C GLY A 13 -26.83 64.00 20.23
N PHE A 14 -27.08 63.96 21.55
CA PHE A 14 -27.88 64.99 22.22
C PHE A 14 -27.18 66.37 22.16
N THR A 15 -25.88 66.40 22.48
CA THR A 15 -25.07 67.63 22.42
C THR A 15 -24.99 68.18 21.00
N ARG A 16 -24.83 67.31 20.00
CA ARG A 16 -24.84 67.71 18.58
C ARG A 16 -26.18 68.33 18.15
N LYS A 17 -27.30 67.78 18.64
CA LYS A 17 -28.64 68.33 18.36
C LYS A 17 -28.82 69.72 18.98
N TYR A 18 -28.41 69.90 20.24
CA TYR A 18 -28.48 71.18 20.94
C TYR A 18 -27.66 72.28 20.23
N PHE A 19 -26.43 71.98 19.81
CA PHE A 19 -25.58 72.93 19.09
C PHE A 19 -26.21 73.36 17.74
N ARG A 20 -26.88 72.43 17.05
CA ARG A 20 -27.59 72.72 15.79
C ARG A 20 -28.83 73.60 15.99
N GLU A 21 -29.67 73.29 16.97
CA GLU A 21 -30.98 73.91 17.15
C GLU A 21 -30.90 75.25 17.91
N GLU A 22 -30.15 75.30 19.01
CA GLU A 22 -30.11 76.47 19.90
C GLU A 22 -28.98 77.43 19.54
N LEU A 23 -27.80 76.90 19.23
CA LEU A 23 -26.59 77.71 18.97
C LEU A 23 -26.34 77.94 17.47
N LYS A 24 -27.17 77.37 16.59
CA LYS A 24 -27.07 77.45 15.12
C LYS A 24 -25.66 77.18 14.57
N CYS A 25 -24.93 76.27 15.22
CA CYS A 25 -23.59 75.88 14.83
C CYS A 25 -23.50 74.36 14.69
N GLU A 26 -22.89 73.90 13.59
CA GLU A 26 -22.77 72.47 13.31
C GLU A 26 -21.42 71.93 13.78
N LEU A 27 -21.44 70.90 14.63
CA LEU A 27 -20.23 70.19 15.05
C LEU A 27 -19.79 69.20 13.96
N GLY A 28 -18.49 69.23 13.62
CA GLY A 28 -17.88 68.30 12.66
C GLY A 28 -17.96 66.83 13.10
N PRO A 29 -17.66 65.88 12.21
CA PRO A 29 -17.70 64.44 12.51
C PRO A 29 -16.70 64.07 13.62
N ALA A 30 -16.95 62.96 14.32
CA ALA A 30 -16.05 62.44 15.34
C ALA A 30 -14.64 62.23 14.76
N ILE A 31 -13.63 62.76 15.44
CA ILE A 31 -12.23 62.64 15.02
C ILE A 31 -11.69 61.35 15.64
N ASP A 32 -11.19 60.45 14.80
CA ASP A 32 -10.55 59.23 15.27
C ASP A 32 -9.20 59.57 15.93
N VAL A 33 -9.14 59.38 17.24
CA VAL A 33 -7.94 59.56 18.07
C VAL A 33 -7.32 58.23 18.46
N THR A 34 -7.65 57.14 17.75
CA THR A 34 -7.07 55.82 17.99
C THR A 34 -5.56 55.86 17.77
N VAL A 35 -4.80 55.73 18.85
CA VAL A 35 -3.34 55.62 18.78
C VAL A 35 -3.00 54.21 18.28
N LEU A 36 -2.47 54.12 17.06
CA LEU A 36 -1.91 52.87 16.54
C LEU A 36 -0.62 52.57 17.30
N VAL A 37 -0.70 51.70 18.29
CA VAL A 37 0.49 51.20 19.00
C VAL A 37 1.22 50.23 18.06
N PRO A 38 2.45 50.53 17.62
CA PRO A 38 3.22 49.59 16.82
C PRO A 38 3.49 48.35 17.68
N HIS A 39 3.12 47.17 17.17
CA HIS A 39 3.41 45.93 17.86
C HIS A 39 4.93 45.71 17.82
N PRO A 40 5.55 45.30 18.93
CA PRO A 40 6.96 44.96 18.91
C PRO A 40 7.21 43.85 17.87
N PRO A 41 8.35 43.88 17.16
CA PRO A 41 8.67 42.84 16.19
C PRO A 41 8.71 41.48 16.89
N ALA A 42 8.11 40.46 16.28
CA ALA A 42 8.19 39.10 16.79
C ALA A 42 9.66 38.65 16.77
N ALA A 43 10.13 38.06 17.87
CA ALA A 43 11.44 37.45 17.90
C ALA A 43 11.51 36.32 16.85
N PRO A 44 12.63 36.18 16.11
CA PRO A 44 12.79 35.09 15.16
C PRO A 44 12.75 33.75 15.90
N VAL A 45 12.14 32.75 15.27
CA VAL A 45 12.15 31.38 15.78
C VAL A 45 13.59 30.86 15.79
N PRO A 46 14.07 30.28 16.90
CA PRO A 46 15.42 29.74 16.95
C PRO A 46 15.60 28.60 15.94
N PRO A 47 16.81 28.41 15.38
CA PRO A 47 17.08 27.31 14.47
C PRO A 47 16.83 25.95 15.15
N PRO A 48 16.45 24.90 14.38
CA PRO A 48 16.22 23.58 14.92
C PRO A 48 17.48 23.01 15.59
N THR A 49 17.31 22.36 16.73
CA THR A 49 18.41 21.76 17.51
C THR A 49 18.95 20.47 16.89
N GLY A 50 18.30 19.92 15.86
CA GLY A 50 18.68 18.66 15.22
C GLY A 50 18.20 17.40 15.95
N TYR A 51 17.51 17.55 17.07
CA TYR A 51 16.89 16.45 17.82
C TYR A 51 15.37 16.53 17.73
N GLY A 52 14.73 15.36 17.60
CA GLY A 52 13.28 15.25 17.45
C GLY A 52 12.78 15.67 16.06
N THR A 53 11.48 15.88 15.93
CA THR A 53 10.89 16.40 14.69
C THR A 53 10.80 17.92 14.73
N GLU A 54 10.76 18.59 13.57
CA GLU A 54 10.57 20.05 13.53
C GLU A 54 9.31 20.49 14.27
N THR A 55 8.22 19.73 14.13
CA THR A 55 6.96 20.03 14.84
C THR A 55 7.07 19.93 16.35
N ASP A 56 7.84 18.96 16.85
CA ASP A 56 8.11 18.77 18.27
C ASP A 56 9.00 19.90 18.83
N SER A 57 10.08 20.22 18.10
CA SER A 57 10.95 21.35 18.40
C SER A 57 10.18 22.68 18.45
N MET A 58 9.28 22.91 17.49
CA MET A 58 8.41 24.09 17.47
C MET A 58 7.44 24.12 18.63
N THR A 59 6.98 22.98 19.14
CA THR A 59 6.10 22.93 20.31
C THR A 59 6.84 23.37 21.57
N SER A 60 8.11 22.97 21.71
CA SER A 60 8.98 23.44 22.78
C SER A 60 9.25 24.95 22.72
N VAL A 61 9.43 25.51 21.52
CA VAL A 61 9.55 26.96 21.33
C VAL A 61 8.24 27.70 21.70
N LYS A 62 7.09 27.12 21.34
CA LYS A 62 5.78 27.75 21.52
C LYS A 62 5.24 27.65 22.96
N CYS A 63 5.61 26.62 23.71
CA CYS A 63 5.02 26.32 25.01
C CYS A 63 6.08 25.83 26.00
N ILE A 64 6.11 26.43 27.20
CA ILE A 64 7.01 26.04 28.30
C ILE A 64 6.76 24.59 28.71
N VAL A 65 5.48 24.20 28.79
CA VAL A 65 5.08 22.81 29.05
C VAL A 65 4.80 22.16 27.69
N PRO A 66 5.59 21.15 27.27
CA PRO A 66 5.35 20.47 26.02
C PRO A 66 3.98 19.78 26.09
N LYS A 67 3.08 20.23 25.23
CA LYS A 67 1.78 19.59 25.08
C LYS A 67 1.99 18.30 24.31
N GLN A 68 1.33 17.23 24.73
CA GLN A 68 1.31 16.00 23.94
C GLN A 68 0.83 16.33 22.52
N ARG A 69 1.58 15.83 21.54
CA ARG A 69 1.27 16.02 20.13
C ARG A 69 -0.07 15.35 19.82
N ILE A 70 -1.11 16.17 19.68
CA ILE A 70 -2.36 15.74 19.07
C ILE A 70 -2.12 15.81 17.57
N GLU A 71 -1.88 14.66 16.94
CA GLU A 71 -1.99 14.59 15.48
C GLU A 71 -3.38 15.10 15.14
N GLN A 72 -3.47 16.21 14.41
CA GLN A 72 -4.77 16.64 13.91
C GLN A 72 -5.30 15.49 13.06
N TYR A 73 -6.32 14.80 13.57
CA TYR A 73 -6.99 13.62 13.00
C TYR A 73 -7.70 13.91 11.67
N LYS A 74 -7.23 14.90 10.90
CA LYS A 74 -7.53 15.05 9.48
C LYS A 74 -6.61 14.18 8.63
N ARG A 75 -6.14 13.04 9.17
CA ARG A 75 -5.88 11.88 8.32
C ARG A 75 -7.23 11.60 7.68
N SER A 76 -7.38 11.87 6.39
CA SER A 76 -8.62 11.51 5.73
C SER A 76 -8.75 9.99 5.87
N THR A 77 -9.72 9.53 6.66
CA THR A 77 -10.04 8.09 6.78
C THR A 77 -10.23 7.48 5.39
N GLU A 78 -10.66 8.29 4.42
CA GLU A 78 -10.85 7.89 3.04
C GLU A 78 -9.54 7.66 2.28
N LEU A 79 -8.42 8.26 2.71
CA LEU A 79 -7.10 8.11 2.09
C LEU A 79 -6.20 7.12 2.85
N ASP A 80 -6.65 6.64 4.01
CA ASP A 80 -5.91 5.69 4.83
C ASP A 80 -5.76 4.33 4.11
N GLY A 81 -4.56 3.77 4.15
CA GLY A 81 -4.21 2.55 3.42
C GLY A 81 -4.07 2.70 1.89
N LYS A 82 -4.43 3.85 1.32
CA LYS A 82 -4.31 4.09 -0.13
C LYS A 82 -2.91 4.54 -0.49
N CYS A 83 -2.30 3.87 -1.47
CA CYS A 83 -0.97 4.20 -1.94
C CYS A 83 -0.93 4.29 -3.47
N LEU A 84 -0.19 5.30 -3.95
CA LEU A 84 0.20 5.43 -5.34
C LEU A 84 1.46 4.61 -5.57
N ARG A 85 1.53 3.93 -6.71
CA ARG A 85 2.62 3.01 -7.03
C ARG A 85 3.22 3.39 -8.36
N PHE A 86 4.52 3.61 -8.32
CA PHE A 86 5.33 4.02 -9.44
C PHE A 86 6.40 2.98 -9.71
N LEU A 87 6.61 2.68 -10.98
CA LEU A 87 7.76 1.94 -11.44
C LEU A 87 8.88 2.92 -11.67
N ALA A 88 10.03 2.64 -11.10
CA ALA A 88 11.21 3.42 -11.33
C ALA A 88 12.40 2.53 -11.68
N ARG A 89 13.36 3.10 -12.41
CA ARG A 89 14.73 2.56 -12.46
C ARG A 89 15.65 3.49 -11.72
N LEU A 90 16.69 2.92 -11.15
CA LEU A 90 17.77 3.73 -10.58
C LEU A 90 18.67 4.24 -11.70
N VAL A 91 18.83 5.56 -11.80
CA VAL A 91 19.63 6.22 -12.85
C VAL A 91 21.11 5.88 -12.67
N GLU A 92 21.59 5.96 -11.43
CA GLU A 92 22.98 5.69 -11.08
C GLU A 92 23.09 4.35 -10.35
N PRO A 93 23.71 3.32 -10.95
CA PRO A 93 23.87 2.04 -10.27
C PRO A 93 24.81 2.19 -9.06
N LEU A 94 24.42 1.63 -7.91
CA LEU A 94 25.24 1.68 -6.68
C LEU A 94 26.63 1.06 -6.87
N VAL A 95 26.74 0.11 -7.79
CA VAL A 95 27.99 -0.58 -8.11
C VAL A 95 28.17 -0.58 -9.64
N PRO A 96 29.33 -0.15 -10.16
CA PRO A 96 29.64 -0.21 -11.57
C PRO A 96 29.46 -1.63 -12.13
N GLY A 97 28.71 -1.79 -13.22
CA GLY A 97 28.47 -3.08 -13.87
C GLY A 97 27.21 -3.84 -13.42
N GLN A 98 26.41 -3.29 -12.50
CA GLN A 98 25.08 -3.85 -12.22
C GLN A 98 24.12 -3.61 -13.39
N LYS A 99 23.28 -4.61 -13.69
CA LYS A 99 22.18 -4.50 -14.64
C LYS A 99 21.16 -3.46 -14.16
N GLU A 100 20.36 -2.92 -15.08
CA GLU A 100 19.25 -2.00 -14.77
C GLU A 100 18.26 -2.67 -13.80
N ARG A 101 18.22 -2.16 -12.56
CA ARG A 101 17.32 -2.64 -11.51
C ARG A 101 16.05 -1.81 -11.52
N LEU A 102 14.92 -2.50 -11.38
CA LEU A 102 13.61 -1.88 -11.30
C LEU A 102 13.15 -1.84 -9.86
N PHE A 103 12.49 -0.75 -9.50
CA PHE A 103 12.02 -0.45 -8.16
C PHE A 103 10.54 -0.10 -8.23
N CYS A 104 9.81 -0.45 -7.18
CA CYS A 104 8.45 0.00 -6.96
C CYS A 104 8.48 1.03 -5.83
N ILE A 105 8.15 2.27 -6.18
CA ILE A 105 8.01 3.38 -5.23
C ILE A 105 6.54 3.45 -4.84
N GLN A 106 6.26 3.34 -3.54
CA GLN A 106 4.92 3.43 -2.98
C GLN A 106 4.80 4.72 -2.18
N TYR A 107 3.86 5.58 -2.55
CA TYR A 107 3.54 6.83 -1.88
C TYR A 107 2.18 6.70 -1.19
N TYR A 108 2.15 6.76 0.14
CA TYR A 108 0.93 6.61 0.94
C TYR A 108 0.20 7.95 1.08
N LEU A 109 -1.03 8.04 0.58
CA LEU A 109 -1.81 9.29 0.53
C LEU A 109 -2.24 9.79 1.91
N GLY A 110 -2.56 8.87 2.83
CA GLY A 110 -2.99 9.24 4.19
C GLY A 110 -1.89 9.91 5.02
N ASP A 111 -0.64 9.51 4.80
CA ASP A 111 0.48 9.82 5.71
C ASP A 111 1.59 10.64 5.06
N GLU A 112 1.57 10.74 3.73
CA GLU A 112 2.64 11.31 2.90
C GLU A 112 3.98 10.60 3.10
N GLU A 113 3.92 9.28 3.32
CA GLU A 113 5.09 8.44 3.52
C GLU A 113 5.47 7.74 2.21
N VAL A 114 6.78 7.54 2.02
CA VAL A 114 7.33 6.84 0.86
C VAL A 114 7.96 5.53 1.32
N MET A 115 7.76 4.48 0.54
CA MET A 115 8.48 3.21 0.67
C MET A 115 9.04 2.83 -0.70
N VAL A 116 10.26 2.29 -0.75
CA VAL A 116 10.86 1.82 -1.99
C VAL A 116 11.21 0.34 -1.86
N THR A 117 10.65 -0.47 -2.74
CA THR A 117 10.94 -1.91 -2.81
C THR A 117 11.64 -2.23 -4.11
N GLU A 118 12.59 -3.15 -4.04
CA GLU A 118 13.26 -3.65 -5.23
C GLU A 118 12.43 -4.77 -5.86
N LEU A 119 12.19 -4.67 -7.17
CA LEU A 119 11.50 -5.71 -7.91
C LEU A 119 12.46 -6.84 -8.25
N SER A 120 12.14 -8.05 -7.82
CA SER A 120 12.89 -9.27 -8.14
C SER A 120 12.87 -9.52 -9.66
N GLN A 121 14.04 -9.63 -10.28
CA GLN A 121 14.18 -9.95 -11.70
C GLN A 121 14.86 -11.31 -11.88
N ARG A 122 14.26 -12.19 -12.70
CA ARG A 122 14.87 -13.47 -13.06
C ARG A 122 16.22 -13.22 -13.74
N ASN A 123 17.23 -14.02 -13.39
CA ASN A 123 18.60 -13.96 -13.95
C ASN A 123 19.41 -12.69 -13.60
N VAL A 124 18.99 -11.93 -12.59
CA VAL A 124 19.73 -10.76 -12.07
C VAL A 124 20.46 -11.08 -10.76
N GLY A 125 20.08 -12.17 -10.07
CA GLY A 125 20.79 -12.63 -8.87
C GLY A 125 20.54 -11.77 -7.63
N VAL A 126 19.56 -10.86 -7.68
CA VAL A 126 19.17 -10.02 -6.53
C VAL A 126 17.77 -10.45 -6.08
N ALA A 127 17.68 -10.91 -4.83
CA ALA A 127 16.40 -11.17 -4.18
C ALA A 127 15.71 -9.84 -3.90
N GLY A 128 14.48 -9.68 -4.41
CA GLY A 128 13.67 -8.48 -4.18
C GLY A 128 13.53 -8.21 -2.68
N ARG A 129 14.08 -7.09 -2.22
CA ARG A 129 14.13 -6.68 -0.81
C ARG A 129 13.63 -5.26 -0.64
N LYS A 130 13.26 -4.90 0.59
CA LYS A 130 12.96 -3.50 0.94
C LYS A 130 14.24 -2.68 0.75
N PHE A 131 14.21 -1.72 -0.18
CA PHE A 131 15.34 -0.84 -0.47
C PHE A 131 15.31 0.37 0.48
N LEU A 132 14.12 0.94 0.68
CA LEU A 132 13.85 2.01 1.62
C LEU A 132 12.60 1.66 2.41
N GLN A 133 12.70 1.68 3.74
CA GLN A 133 11.55 1.43 4.62
C GLN A 133 10.50 2.54 4.48
N ARG A 134 9.25 2.26 4.80
CA ARG A 134 8.19 3.27 4.88
C ARG A 134 8.58 4.35 5.89
N GLY A 135 8.53 5.61 5.46
CA GLY A 135 8.77 6.75 6.32
C GLY A 135 8.59 8.07 5.58
N LYS A 136 8.70 9.17 6.32
CA LYS A 136 8.71 10.52 5.75
C LYS A 136 10.10 10.87 5.30
N TYR A 137 10.25 11.04 4.00
CA TYR A 137 11.50 11.45 3.37
C TYR A 137 11.39 12.89 2.88
N VAL A 138 12.54 13.53 2.79
CA VAL A 138 12.69 14.88 2.25
C VAL A 138 13.53 14.84 0.99
N ASP A 139 13.24 15.75 0.09
CA ASP A 139 14.04 16.02 -1.10
C ASP A 139 15.33 16.79 -0.73
N ASP A 140 16.20 17.03 -1.72
CA ASP A 140 17.44 17.79 -1.58
C ASP A 140 17.20 19.21 -1.01
N ASN A 141 16.00 19.77 -1.20
CA ASN A 141 15.58 21.08 -0.68
C ASN A 141 14.99 21.05 0.75
N GLY A 142 14.93 19.87 1.39
CA GLY A 142 14.31 19.69 2.70
C GLY A 142 12.78 19.66 2.69
N MET A 143 12.15 19.71 1.51
CA MET A 143 10.70 19.61 1.38
C MET A 143 10.24 18.15 1.35
N HIS A 144 9.11 17.85 2.01
CA HIS A 144 8.48 16.54 1.94
C HIS A 144 7.97 16.24 0.53
N PHE A 145 8.05 14.96 0.13
CA PHE A 145 7.50 14.51 -1.15
C PHE A 145 5.98 14.67 -1.18
N LYS A 146 5.47 15.17 -2.31
CA LYS A 146 4.04 15.20 -2.62
C LYS A 146 3.74 14.26 -3.80
N ALA A 147 2.50 13.82 -3.90
CA ALA A 147 2.05 12.96 -5.00
C ALA A 147 2.35 13.57 -6.39
N GLU A 148 2.22 14.90 -6.51
CA GLU A 148 2.45 15.67 -7.75
C GLU A 148 3.89 15.60 -8.26
N TYR A 149 4.86 15.28 -7.40
CA TYR A 149 6.28 15.24 -7.79
C TYR A 149 6.63 13.95 -8.56
N PHE A 150 5.79 12.91 -8.46
CA PHE A 150 6.00 11.64 -9.13
C PHE A 150 5.37 11.65 -10.52
N VAL A 151 5.99 12.38 -11.45
CA VAL A 151 5.57 12.44 -12.86
C VAL A 151 6.32 11.39 -13.68
N LEU A 152 5.65 10.79 -14.67
CA LEU A 152 6.28 9.85 -15.60
C LEU A 152 7.44 10.51 -16.35
N GLY A 153 8.59 9.83 -16.39
CA GLY A 153 9.82 10.32 -17.00
C GLY A 153 10.66 11.25 -16.12
N ALA A 154 10.10 11.77 -15.02
CA ALA A 154 10.83 12.65 -14.10
C ALA A 154 11.87 11.86 -13.29
N GLU A 155 12.96 12.55 -12.92
CA GLU A 155 13.97 12.05 -11.99
C GLU A 155 13.67 12.57 -10.58
N VAL A 156 13.49 11.65 -9.64
CA VAL A 156 13.20 11.94 -8.23
C VAL A 156 14.32 11.37 -7.38
N ARG A 157 14.98 12.22 -6.57
CA ARG A 157 16.05 11.79 -5.67
C ARG A 157 15.49 11.46 -4.29
N ILE A 158 15.45 10.18 -3.94
CA ILE A 158 14.94 9.72 -2.65
C ILE A 158 16.11 9.19 -1.85
N ASN A 159 16.37 9.77 -0.69
CA ASN A 159 17.48 9.38 0.19
C ASN A 159 18.83 9.30 -0.55
N LYS A 160 19.15 10.34 -1.35
CA LYS A 160 20.36 10.46 -2.19
C LYS A 160 20.47 9.49 -3.36
N HIS A 161 19.41 8.76 -3.68
CA HIS A 161 19.37 7.85 -4.82
C HIS A 161 18.47 8.42 -5.93
N PRO A 162 19.01 8.69 -7.14
CA PRO A 162 18.21 9.22 -8.25
C PRO A 162 17.42 8.11 -8.94
N PHE A 163 16.09 8.22 -8.87
CA PHE A 163 15.15 7.31 -9.50
C PHE A 163 14.47 7.99 -10.68
N GLN A 164 14.49 7.37 -11.85
CA GLN A 164 13.69 7.79 -12.97
C GLN A 164 12.37 7.02 -12.97
N ILE A 165 11.25 7.75 -12.91
CA ILE A 165 9.91 7.17 -13.00
C ILE A 165 9.67 6.70 -14.43
N ILE A 166 9.40 5.42 -14.61
CA ILE A 166 9.14 4.80 -15.92
C ILE A 166 7.64 4.72 -16.17
N ASP A 167 6.89 4.22 -15.19
CA ASP A 167 5.47 3.91 -15.34
C ASP A 167 4.73 4.06 -14.00
N ALA A 168 3.40 4.07 -14.04
CA ALA A 168 2.53 4.12 -12.87
C ALA A 168 1.42 3.05 -12.96
N ASP A 169 0.97 2.56 -11.81
CA ASP A 169 -0.19 1.65 -11.73
C ASP A 169 -1.40 2.34 -12.39
N ARG A 170 -2.30 1.56 -12.99
CA ARG A 170 -3.60 2.04 -13.47
C ARG A 170 -4.33 2.88 -12.42
N PHE A 171 -4.35 2.42 -11.16
CA PHE A 171 -4.95 3.18 -10.06
C PHE A 171 -4.28 4.54 -9.90
N THR A 172 -2.94 4.58 -9.96
CA THR A 172 -2.16 5.80 -9.80
C THR A 172 -2.39 6.77 -10.95
N LYS A 173 -2.48 6.27 -12.18
CA LYS A 173 -2.79 7.10 -13.36
C LYS A 173 -4.17 7.73 -13.23
N THR A 174 -5.19 6.94 -12.90
CA THR A 174 -6.55 7.45 -12.67
C THR A 174 -6.56 8.50 -11.57
N TYR A 175 -5.91 8.24 -10.43
CA TYR A 175 -5.86 9.19 -9.32
C TYR A 175 -5.14 10.50 -9.69
N LEU A 176 -4.03 10.45 -10.41
CA LEU A 176 -3.31 11.64 -10.85
C LEU A 176 -4.10 12.47 -11.89
N GLU A 177 -4.94 11.82 -12.70
CA GLU A 177 -5.80 12.48 -13.69
C GLU A 177 -7.05 13.10 -13.07
N THR A 178 -7.74 12.37 -12.19
CA THR A 178 -9.05 12.79 -11.65
C THR A 178 -8.95 13.52 -10.30
N GLY A 179 -7.85 13.34 -9.57
CA GLY A 179 -7.68 13.80 -8.18
C GLY A 179 -8.59 13.11 -7.17
N HIS A 180 -9.39 12.14 -7.61
CA HIS A 180 -10.37 11.43 -6.80
C HIS A 180 -9.96 9.98 -6.67
N VAL A 181 -10.16 9.43 -5.47
CA VAL A 181 -10.02 8.00 -5.29
C VAL A 181 -11.35 7.32 -5.59
N ASP A 182 -11.40 6.56 -6.68
CA ASP A 182 -12.48 5.59 -6.91
C ASP A 182 -12.47 4.54 -5.79
N LYS A 183 -13.56 4.49 -5.00
CA LYS A 183 -13.70 3.57 -3.85
C LYS A 183 -13.50 2.11 -4.28
N ALA A 184 -14.20 1.69 -5.35
CA ALA A 184 -14.24 0.30 -5.80
C ALA A 184 -12.88 -0.31 -6.20
N SER A 185 -11.94 0.47 -6.76
CA SER A 185 -10.66 -0.07 -7.26
C SER A 185 -9.52 -0.02 -6.23
N SER A 186 -9.66 0.82 -5.20
CA SER A 186 -8.63 1.03 -4.18
C SER A 186 -8.77 0.07 -3.01
N ASP A 187 -10.02 -0.23 -2.64
CA ASP A 187 -10.32 -1.13 -1.54
C ASP A 187 -9.92 -2.57 -1.88
N LEU A 188 -9.98 -2.95 -3.16
CA LEU A 188 -9.58 -4.27 -3.65
C LEU A 188 -8.15 -4.66 -3.24
N TYR A 189 -7.16 -3.80 -3.46
CA TYR A 189 -5.77 -4.15 -3.15
C TYR A 189 -5.53 -4.22 -1.65
N LEU A 190 -6.16 -3.33 -0.87
CA LEU A 190 -6.08 -3.36 0.59
C LEU A 190 -6.74 -4.62 1.15
N VAL A 191 -7.86 -5.05 0.59
CA VAL A 191 -8.53 -6.31 0.91
C VAL A 191 -7.61 -7.49 0.64
N LEU A 192 -6.98 -7.53 -0.53
CA LEU A 192 -6.04 -8.60 -0.90
C LEU A 192 -4.81 -8.63 0.02
N GLU A 193 -4.27 -7.46 0.37
CA GLU A 193 -3.12 -7.32 1.26
C GLU A 193 -3.46 -7.75 2.69
N ARG A 194 -4.62 -7.35 3.23
CA ARG A 194 -5.10 -7.79 4.56
C ARG A 194 -5.47 -9.26 4.59
N LEU A 195 -6.09 -9.76 3.53
CA LEU A 195 -6.39 -11.18 3.36
C LEU A 195 -5.09 -11.99 3.39
N ARG A 196 -4.06 -11.55 2.66
CA ARG A 196 -2.72 -12.14 2.70
C ARG A 196 -2.10 -12.09 4.09
N ASP A 197 -2.12 -10.93 4.75
CA ASP A 197 -1.44 -10.76 6.05
C ASP A 197 -2.12 -11.57 7.15
N SER A 198 -3.46 -11.59 7.18
CA SER A 198 -4.27 -12.48 8.04
C SER A 198 -3.98 -13.96 7.80
N MET A 199 -3.75 -14.35 6.54
CA MET A 199 -3.40 -15.73 6.16
C MET A 199 -1.96 -16.10 6.54
N LYS A 200 -1.00 -15.16 6.43
CA LYS A 200 0.40 -15.37 6.81
C LYS A 200 0.59 -15.51 8.32
N GLU A 201 -0.17 -14.77 9.12
CA GLU A 201 -0.04 -14.82 10.59
C GLU A 201 -0.68 -16.07 11.21
N ARG A 202 -1.69 -16.67 10.56
CA ARG A 202 -2.52 -17.72 11.19
C ARG A 202 -2.41 -19.11 10.59
N LEU A 203 -1.84 -19.29 9.38
CA LEU A 203 -1.90 -20.57 8.65
C LEU A 203 -0.53 -20.94 8.05
N THR A 204 -0.11 -22.20 8.24
CA THR A 204 1.20 -22.72 7.82
C THR A 204 1.28 -23.14 6.35
N CYS A 205 0.14 -23.29 5.66
CA CYS A 205 0.13 -23.58 4.22
C CYS A 205 -1.13 -23.05 3.49
N LEU A 206 -0.98 -22.68 2.21
CA LEU A 206 -2.06 -22.18 1.34
C LEU A 206 -3.22 -23.17 1.14
N ARG A 207 -2.94 -24.46 1.30
CA ARG A 207 -3.96 -25.52 1.16
C ARG A 207 -4.97 -25.50 2.32
N ASP A 208 -4.50 -25.20 3.53
CA ASP A 208 -5.38 -25.08 4.70
C ASP A 208 -6.24 -23.82 4.62
N VAL A 209 -5.70 -22.77 4.01
CA VAL A 209 -6.43 -21.53 3.70
C VAL A 209 -7.57 -21.83 2.73
N PHE A 210 -7.27 -22.44 1.59
CA PHE A 210 -8.26 -22.74 0.56
C PHE A 210 -9.41 -23.58 1.13
N ARG A 211 -9.07 -24.64 1.89
CA ARG A 211 -10.06 -25.51 2.54
C ARG A 211 -10.89 -24.83 3.62
N ARG A 212 -10.43 -23.70 4.16
CA ARG A 212 -11.19 -22.92 5.16
C ARG A 212 -12.17 -21.94 4.51
N ILE A 213 -11.89 -21.52 3.28
CA ILE A 213 -12.77 -20.66 2.47
C ILE A 213 -13.81 -21.52 1.75
N ASP A 214 -13.36 -22.62 1.12
CA ASP A 214 -14.15 -23.66 0.48
C ASP A 214 -14.91 -24.47 1.55
N GLN A 215 -16.09 -23.97 1.94
CA GLN A 215 -16.88 -24.54 3.04
C GLN A 215 -17.57 -25.84 2.62
N ASP A 216 -18.01 -25.89 1.37
CA ASP A 216 -18.68 -27.05 0.81
C ASP A 216 -17.68 -28.13 0.31
N LYS A 217 -16.38 -27.80 0.29
CA LYS A 217 -15.26 -28.67 -0.10
C LYS A 217 -15.37 -29.15 -1.54
N ASN A 218 -15.97 -28.35 -2.41
CA ASN A 218 -16.16 -28.67 -3.81
C ASN A 218 -14.89 -28.45 -4.64
N GLY A 219 -13.82 -27.86 -4.07
CA GLY A 219 -12.55 -27.61 -4.74
C GLY A 219 -12.49 -26.31 -5.55
N VAL A 220 -13.53 -25.48 -5.47
CA VAL A 220 -13.63 -24.13 -6.07
C VAL A 220 -14.13 -23.14 -5.03
N ILE A 221 -13.76 -21.86 -5.17
CA ILE A 221 -14.25 -20.80 -4.30
C ILE A 221 -15.23 -19.95 -5.09
N THR A 222 -16.47 -19.89 -4.60
CA THR A 222 -17.51 -19.02 -5.13
C THR A 222 -17.45 -17.61 -4.54
N ALA A 223 -18.17 -16.66 -5.16
CA ALA A 223 -18.26 -15.27 -4.68
C ALA A 223 -18.74 -15.20 -3.22
N ASP A 224 -19.82 -15.93 -2.91
CA ASP A 224 -20.42 -15.97 -1.58
C ASP A 224 -19.48 -16.56 -0.53
N GLU A 225 -18.73 -17.60 -0.86
CA GLU A 225 -17.73 -18.20 0.03
C GLU A 225 -16.56 -17.26 0.30
N LEU A 226 -16.09 -16.57 -0.74
CA LEU A 226 -15.04 -15.56 -0.63
C LEU A 226 -15.49 -14.40 0.26
N LYS A 227 -16.72 -13.92 0.08
CA LYS A 227 -17.35 -12.88 0.90
C LYS A 227 -17.48 -13.30 2.37
N ASN A 228 -18.04 -14.48 2.62
CA ASN A 228 -18.22 -15.01 3.98
C ASN A 228 -16.87 -15.23 4.68
N SER A 229 -15.84 -15.64 3.95
CA SER A 229 -14.50 -15.78 4.49
C SER A 229 -13.88 -14.43 4.89
N LEU A 230 -14.11 -13.38 4.10
CA LEU A 230 -13.63 -12.03 4.37
C LEU A 230 -14.38 -11.36 5.54
N LEU A 231 -15.68 -11.59 5.64
CA LEU A 231 -16.50 -11.23 6.81
C LEU A 231 -15.95 -11.85 8.10
N THR A 232 -15.54 -13.11 8.04
CA THR A 232 -14.94 -13.82 9.18
C THR A 232 -13.58 -13.22 9.59
N VAL A 233 -12.87 -12.58 8.66
CA VAL A 233 -11.62 -11.85 8.90
C VAL A 233 -11.88 -10.39 9.36
N GLY A 234 -13.14 -9.97 9.41
CA GLY A 234 -13.56 -8.64 9.86
C GLY A 234 -13.60 -7.59 8.75
N TYR A 235 -13.77 -8.01 7.49
CA TYR A 235 -13.93 -7.10 6.35
C TYR A 235 -15.29 -7.31 5.68
N GLU A 236 -16.04 -6.23 5.51
CA GLU A 236 -17.30 -6.23 4.77
C GLU A 236 -17.05 -5.74 3.34
N LEU A 237 -17.35 -6.58 2.35
CA LEU A 237 -17.31 -6.20 0.95
C LEU A 237 -18.69 -5.73 0.48
N SER A 238 -18.70 -4.64 -0.29
CA SER A 238 -19.85 -4.27 -1.10
C SER A 238 -20.03 -5.26 -2.26
N GLY A 239 -21.25 -5.41 -2.78
CA GLY A 239 -21.54 -6.34 -3.89
C GLY A 239 -20.73 -6.04 -5.16
N GLU A 240 -20.39 -4.77 -5.41
CA GLU A 240 -19.52 -4.38 -6.54
C GLU A 240 -18.06 -4.79 -6.33
N GLU A 241 -17.58 -4.74 -5.09
CA GLU A 241 -16.21 -5.11 -4.71
C GLU A 241 -16.03 -6.62 -4.76
N GLU A 242 -17.06 -7.37 -4.37
CA GLU A 242 -17.09 -8.84 -4.45
C GLU A 242 -16.90 -9.32 -5.90
N ILE A 243 -17.65 -8.74 -6.84
CA ILE A 243 -17.53 -9.05 -8.27
C ILE A 243 -16.14 -8.68 -8.80
N THR A 244 -15.64 -7.50 -8.40
CA THR A 244 -14.32 -7.02 -8.82
C THR A 244 -13.20 -7.89 -8.28
N LEU A 245 -13.31 -8.36 -7.04
CA LEU A 245 -12.38 -9.27 -6.38
C LEU A 245 -12.43 -10.64 -7.03
N LEU A 246 -13.61 -11.20 -7.24
CA LEU A 246 -13.77 -12.47 -7.93
C LEU A 246 -13.15 -12.44 -9.33
N ASN A 247 -13.44 -11.41 -10.11
CA ASN A 247 -12.85 -11.20 -11.44
C ASN A 247 -11.33 -11.01 -11.41
N HIS A 248 -10.76 -10.60 -10.28
CA HIS A 248 -9.31 -10.50 -10.12
C HIS A 248 -8.65 -11.87 -9.94
N PHE A 249 -9.31 -12.78 -9.21
CA PHE A 249 -8.84 -14.14 -8.99
C PHE A 249 -9.14 -15.07 -10.17
N ASP A 250 -10.33 -14.92 -10.75
CA ASP A 250 -10.83 -15.76 -11.82
C ASP A 250 -10.24 -15.35 -13.18
N THR A 251 -9.15 -16.02 -13.55
CA THR A 251 -8.51 -15.85 -14.87
C THR A 251 -9.27 -16.58 -15.97
N SER A 252 -10.06 -17.59 -15.62
CA SER A 252 -10.83 -18.41 -16.55
C SER A 252 -12.22 -17.85 -16.88
N GLN A 253 -12.66 -16.79 -16.18
CA GLN A 253 -13.96 -16.14 -16.33
C GLN A 253 -15.17 -17.08 -16.15
N ASN A 254 -15.03 -18.09 -15.30
CA ASN A 254 -16.08 -19.05 -14.98
C ASN A 254 -16.85 -18.70 -13.68
N GLN A 255 -16.59 -17.53 -13.09
CA GLN A 255 -17.11 -17.06 -11.79
C GLN A 255 -16.77 -17.99 -10.61
N GLN A 256 -15.73 -18.82 -10.74
CA GLN A 256 -15.30 -19.78 -9.74
C GLN A 256 -13.78 -19.83 -9.65
N VAL A 257 -13.23 -19.57 -8.48
CA VAL A 257 -11.78 -19.55 -8.31
C VAL A 257 -11.28 -20.94 -7.94
N ASN A 258 -10.55 -21.60 -8.83
CA ASN A 258 -9.96 -22.90 -8.51
C ASN A 258 -8.71 -22.75 -7.61
N TYR A 259 -8.25 -23.85 -7.01
CA TYR A 259 -7.08 -23.83 -6.12
C TYR A 259 -5.81 -23.25 -6.77
N VAL A 260 -5.61 -23.48 -8.07
CA VAL A 260 -4.42 -22.99 -8.80
C VAL A 260 -4.52 -21.49 -9.03
N GLU A 261 -5.68 -20.99 -9.43
CA GLU A 261 -5.98 -19.56 -9.59
C GLU A 261 -5.87 -18.82 -8.25
N PHE A 262 -6.39 -19.43 -7.18
CA PHE A 262 -6.27 -18.90 -5.83
C PHE A 262 -4.80 -18.80 -5.39
N CYS A 263 -4.01 -19.86 -5.60
CA CYS A 263 -2.58 -19.85 -5.30
C CYS A 263 -1.84 -18.85 -6.17
N ASP A 264 -2.11 -18.81 -7.47
CA ASP A 264 -1.45 -17.88 -8.38
C ASP A 264 -1.79 -16.43 -8.05
N ALA A 265 -3.03 -16.09 -7.73
CA ALA A 265 -3.39 -14.74 -7.34
C ALA A 265 -2.74 -14.35 -6.00
N LEU A 266 -2.75 -15.22 -4.99
CA LEU A 266 -2.17 -14.95 -3.66
C LEU A 266 -0.64 -14.95 -3.61
N LEU A 267 0.00 -15.85 -4.36
CA LEU A 267 1.46 -15.88 -4.48
C LEU A 267 1.96 -14.82 -5.44
N ASN A 268 1.20 -14.53 -6.50
CA ASN A 268 1.49 -13.35 -7.31
C ASN A 268 1.16 -12.06 -6.55
N LEU A 269 0.55 -12.00 -5.37
CA LEU A 269 0.54 -10.76 -4.58
C LEU A 269 1.92 -10.39 -4.00
N GLU A 270 2.87 -11.34 -3.94
CA GLU A 270 4.28 -11.05 -3.65
C GLU A 270 5.08 -10.61 -4.88
N LEU A 271 4.61 -10.96 -6.09
CA LEU A 271 5.31 -10.75 -7.37
C LEU A 271 4.57 -9.85 -8.36
N ALA A 272 3.34 -9.48 -8.07
CA ALA A 272 2.56 -8.43 -8.70
C ALA A 272 3.09 -7.14 -8.10
N SER A 273 4.34 -6.86 -8.47
CA SER A 273 4.57 -5.56 -9.04
C SER A 273 3.33 -5.21 -9.89
N PRO A 274 2.59 -4.12 -9.60
CA PRO A 274 1.53 -3.65 -10.50
C PRO A 274 2.06 -3.50 -11.95
N PHE A 275 3.38 -3.45 -12.09
CA PHE A 275 4.12 -3.52 -13.33
C PHE A 275 4.48 -4.97 -13.68
N LYS A 276 3.69 -5.55 -14.61
CA LYS A 276 3.91 -6.90 -15.21
C LYS A 276 5.17 -6.95 -16.10
N TYR A 277 6.36 -6.64 -15.59
CA TYR A 277 7.60 -6.66 -16.39
C TYR A 277 8.17 -8.06 -16.64
N SER A 278 7.65 -9.11 -15.99
CA SER A 278 8.19 -10.47 -16.15
C SER A 278 7.51 -11.33 -17.23
N ARG A 279 6.35 -10.95 -17.80
CA ARG A 279 5.63 -11.82 -18.76
C ARG A 279 6.05 -11.64 -20.23
N ASN A 280 6.59 -10.47 -20.61
CA ASN A 280 6.77 -10.13 -22.03
C ASN A 280 8.23 -10.02 -22.50
N ARG A 281 9.22 -10.51 -21.73
CA ARG A 281 10.57 -10.59 -22.28
C ARG A 281 10.64 -11.82 -23.20
N PRO A 282 11.03 -11.67 -24.49
CA PRO A 282 11.30 -12.84 -25.31
C PRO A 282 12.30 -13.73 -24.57
N PRO A 283 12.15 -15.07 -24.64
CA PRO A 283 13.13 -15.98 -24.07
C PRO A 283 14.52 -15.55 -24.51
N LEU A 284 15.50 -15.62 -23.60
CA LEU A 284 16.89 -15.27 -23.90
C LEU A 284 17.25 -15.88 -25.27
N PRO A 285 17.83 -15.10 -26.19
CA PRO A 285 18.25 -15.67 -27.47
C PRO A 285 19.12 -16.87 -27.16
N ARG A 286 18.69 -18.04 -27.69
CA ARG A 286 19.45 -19.28 -27.54
C ARG A 286 20.86 -18.98 -28.04
N PRO A 287 21.93 -19.32 -27.29
CA PRO A 287 23.26 -19.22 -27.83
C PRO A 287 23.28 -20.01 -29.14
N THR A 288 23.51 -19.30 -30.24
CA THR A 288 23.72 -19.94 -31.54
C THR A 288 24.99 -20.76 -31.40
N ASN A 289 24.82 -22.07 -31.45
CA ASN A 289 25.84 -23.10 -31.21
C ASN A 289 27.26 -22.72 -31.66
N SER A 290 28.17 -22.68 -30.69
CA SER A 290 29.52 -23.24 -30.85
C SER A 290 29.99 -23.79 -29.50
N GLY A 291 29.55 -25.00 -29.17
CA GLY A 291 29.97 -25.73 -27.96
C GLY A 291 28.82 -26.10 -27.03
N CYS A 292 27.91 -26.97 -27.47
CA CYS A 292 26.86 -27.50 -26.59
C CYS A 292 27.43 -28.67 -25.77
N ASP A 293 27.59 -28.45 -24.46
CA ASP A 293 27.93 -29.46 -23.48
C ASP A 293 26.86 -30.58 -23.49
N PRO A 294 27.22 -31.88 -23.65
CA PRO A 294 26.26 -32.99 -23.75
C PRO A 294 25.30 -33.08 -22.55
N ALA A 295 25.66 -32.53 -21.38
CA ALA A 295 24.79 -32.46 -20.21
C ALA A 295 23.57 -31.53 -20.43
N PHE A 296 23.69 -30.49 -21.25
CA PHE A 296 22.61 -29.54 -21.53
C PHE A 296 21.52 -30.17 -22.40
N ALA A 297 21.91 -30.96 -23.41
CA ALA A 297 20.99 -31.66 -24.30
C ALA A 297 20.18 -32.75 -23.56
N GLN A 298 20.80 -33.45 -22.61
CA GLN A 298 20.09 -34.40 -21.75
C GLN A 298 19.09 -33.69 -20.83
N ARG A 299 19.46 -32.53 -20.27
CA ARG A 299 18.59 -31.75 -19.41
C ARG A 299 17.41 -31.13 -20.16
N GLU A 300 17.60 -30.72 -21.41
CA GLU A 300 16.51 -30.26 -22.29
C GLU A 300 15.54 -31.39 -22.65
N LYS A 301 16.05 -32.58 -22.98
CA LYS A 301 15.19 -33.75 -23.21
C LYS A 301 14.38 -34.10 -21.96
N ALA A 302 15.02 -34.12 -20.79
CA ALA A 302 14.34 -34.39 -19.53
C ALA A 302 13.27 -33.33 -19.19
N LEU A 303 13.50 -32.06 -19.53
CA LEU A 303 12.53 -30.98 -19.32
C LEU A 303 11.35 -31.10 -20.29
N GLN A 304 11.60 -31.43 -21.56
CA GLN A 304 10.56 -31.67 -22.57
C GLN A 304 9.70 -32.89 -22.22
N GLU A 305 10.34 -33.97 -21.77
CA GLU A 305 9.64 -35.16 -21.27
C GLU A 305 8.82 -34.85 -20.02
N ALA A 306 9.35 -34.07 -19.08
CA ALA A 306 8.63 -33.65 -17.88
C ALA A 306 7.42 -32.74 -18.18
N ASP A 307 7.56 -31.78 -19.10
CA ASP A 307 6.48 -30.89 -19.51
C ASP A 307 5.42 -31.62 -20.34
N ALA A 308 5.82 -32.57 -21.19
CA ALA A 308 4.90 -33.46 -21.90
C ALA A 308 4.11 -34.35 -20.90
N THR A 309 4.79 -34.88 -19.88
CA THR A 309 4.16 -35.68 -18.83
C THR A 309 3.18 -34.84 -18.01
N ARG A 310 3.56 -33.61 -17.62
CA ARG A 310 2.66 -32.67 -16.91
C ARG A 310 1.45 -32.29 -17.75
N ARG A 311 1.62 -32.07 -19.05
CA ARG A 311 0.53 -31.77 -19.97
C ARG A 311 -0.43 -32.94 -20.10
N ALA A 312 0.09 -34.16 -20.27
CA ALA A 312 -0.70 -35.37 -20.32
C ALA A 312 -1.47 -35.62 -19.01
N VAL A 313 -0.84 -35.38 -17.84
CA VAL A 313 -1.51 -35.48 -16.54
C VAL A 313 -2.63 -34.44 -16.39
N ARG A 314 -2.44 -33.21 -16.91
CA ARG A 314 -3.49 -32.18 -16.95
C ARG A 314 -4.66 -32.59 -17.84
N GLU A 315 -4.36 -33.19 -18.99
CA GLU A 315 -5.36 -33.64 -19.96
C GLU A 315 -6.18 -34.80 -19.39
N ILE A 316 -5.51 -35.76 -18.75
CA ILE A 316 -6.18 -36.89 -18.09
C ILE A 316 -7.01 -36.42 -16.89
N ALA A 317 -6.51 -35.47 -16.09
CA ALA A 317 -7.26 -34.90 -14.97
C ALA A 317 -8.51 -34.11 -15.41
N SER A 318 -8.52 -33.58 -16.64
CA SER A 318 -9.68 -32.86 -17.20
C SER A 318 -10.78 -33.77 -17.77
N VAL A 319 -10.51 -35.08 -17.93
CA VAL A 319 -11.43 -36.05 -18.57
C VAL A 319 -12.07 -37.01 -17.56
N LEU A 320 -11.61 -37.04 -16.31
CA LEU A 320 -12.18 -37.89 -15.26
C LEU A 320 -13.35 -37.18 -14.55
N PRO A 321 -14.57 -37.74 -14.56
CA PRO A 321 -15.65 -37.22 -13.72
C PRO A 321 -15.33 -37.45 -12.24
N ALA A 322 -15.61 -36.44 -11.40
CA ALA A 322 -15.44 -36.51 -9.95
C ALA A 322 -16.15 -37.75 -9.39
N THR A 323 -15.40 -38.67 -8.80
CA THR A 323 -15.97 -39.86 -8.14
C THR A 323 -16.73 -39.42 -6.89
N PRO A 324 -18.00 -39.80 -6.71
CA PRO A 324 -18.71 -39.55 -5.47
C PRO A 324 -18.15 -40.49 -4.39
N THR A 325 -17.56 -39.93 -3.35
CA THR A 325 -17.22 -40.66 -2.12
C THR A 325 -18.51 -41.02 -1.39
N GLY A 326 -19.07 -42.18 -1.71
CA GLY A 326 -20.09 -42.83 -0.90
C GLY A 326 -19.45 -43.58 0.26
N THR A 327 -19.70 -43.11 1.48
CA THR A 327 -19.59 -43.90 2.71
C THR A 327 -20.45 -45.14 2.60
N GLN A 328 -19.84 -46.32 2.64
CA GLN A 328 -20.50 -47.56 3.02
C GLN A 328 -19.82 -48.11 4.26
N ASP A 329 -20.60 -48.19 5.33
CA ASP A 329 -20.29 -48.85 6.58
C ASP A 329 -20.01 -50.34 6.33
N PHE A 330 -18.85 -50.83 6.79
CA PHE A 330 -18.59 -52.25 6.95
C PHE A 330 -18.25 -52.53 8.42
N GLU A 331 -19.25 -53.05 9.13
CA GLU A 331 -19.06 -53.77 10.38
C GLU A 331 -18.28 -55.07 10.15
N GLY A 332 -17.42 -55.41 11.10
CA GLY A 332 -17.10 -56.79 11.43
C GLY A 332 -15.85 -57.39 10.77
N VAL A 333 -14.78 -57.52 11.55
CA VAL A 333 -14.20 -58.80 12.04
C VAL A 333 -12.79 -58.48 12.56
N ARG A 334 -12.63 -58.53 13.89
CA ARG A 334 -11.31 -58.51 14.55
C ARG A 334 -10.70 -59.92 14.47
N PRO A 335 -9.45 -60.10 14.04
CA PRO A 335 -8.76 -61.35 14.26
C PRO A 335 -8.13 -61.37 15.65
N HIS A 336 -8.42 -62.46 16.35
CA HIS A 336 -7.85 -62.88 17.61
C HIS A 336 -6.42 -63.39 17.37
N VAL A 337 -5.41 -62.80 18.01
CA VAL A 337 -4.06 -63.40 18.11
C VAL A 337 -3.69 -63.53 19.58
N ARG A 338 -3.60 -64.79 19.98
CA ARG A 338 -3.14 -65.30 21.27
C ARG A 338 -1.62 -65.12 21.35
N GLY A 339 -1.13 -64.66 22.49
CA GLY A 339 0.26 -64.27 22.69
C GLY A 339 1.26 -65.40 22.86
N GLU A 340 2.53 -64.99 23.00
CA GLU A 340 3.57 -65.76 23.66
C GLU A 340 4.63 -64.82 24.27
N ASN A 341 5.27 -65.35 25.31
CA ASN A 341 6.02 -64.66 26.35
C ASN A 341 7.42 -64.20 25.90
N GLY A 342 7.96 -63.20 26.62
CA GLY A 342 9.37 -62.85 26.56
C GLY A 342 9.78 -61.91 27.70
N GLN A 343 10.03 -62.49 28.87
CA GLN A 343 10.70 -61.84 29.99
C GLN A 343 12.06 -61.29 29.56
N HIS A 344 12.38 -60.04 29.92
CA HIS A 344 13.75 -59.70 30.30
C HIS A 344 13.75 -58.68 31.44
N ARG A 345 14.49 -59.05 32.48
CA ARG A 345 14.77 -58.32 33.71
C ARG A 345 16.26 -57.98 33.70
N ALA A 346 16.59 -56.84 34.32
CA ALA A 346 17.93 -56.35 34.70
C ALA A 346 18.81 -55.89 33.53
N SER A 347 19.55 -54.78 33.62
CA SER A 347 20.16 -54.14 34.79
C SER A 347 20.20 -52.63 34.68
#